data_AF-A0A6V7IKQ6-F1
#
_entry.id   AF-A0A6V7IKQ6-F1
#
_cell.length_a   1.000
_cell.length_b   1.000
_cell.length_c   1.000
_cell.angle_alpha   90.00
_cell.angle_beta   90.00
_cell.angle_gamma   90.00
#
_symmetry.space_group_name_H-M   'P 1'
#
loop_
_entity.id
_entity.type
_entity.pdbx_description
1 polymer ?
#
loop_
_entity_poly.entity_id
_entity_poly.type
_entity_poly.pdbx_seq_one_letter_code
_entity_poly.pdbx_strand_id
1 'polypeptide(L)'
;CCGAGTAADTEKTTDMIASQLELHRLNTGRVPRVATADKLLKQHLFRHQGHIGAALVLGGVDINGPHLYAIFPHGSSENYMFTTMGSGSLAAMAVFESRWRPGLT
;
A
#
# COMPACT_ATOMS: atom_id res chain seq x y z
N CYS A 1 2.75 1.05 -5.70
CA CYS A 1 2.04 -0.02 -4.96
C CYS A 1 1.38 -0.95 -5.97
N CYS A 2 0.93 -2.13 -5.54
CA CYS A 2 0.08 -3.02 -6.35
C CYS A 2 -1.38 -2.81 -5.95
N GLY A 3 -2.31 -2.86 -6.90
CA GLY A 3 -3.73 -2.59 -6.64
C GLY A 3 -4.66 -3.73 -7.03
N ALA A 4 -5.76 -3.87 -6.30
CA ALA A 4 -6.90 -4.72 -6.59
C ALA A 4 -8.20 -3.94 -6.38
N GLY A 5 -9.28 -4.38 -7.03
CA GLY A 5 -10.57 -3.70 -7.02
C GLY A 5 -10.81 -2.94 -8.32
N THR A 6 -11.39 -1.74 -8.25
CA THR A 6 -11.68 -0.91 -9.42
C THR A 6 -10.36 -0.43 -10.04
N ALA A 7 -10.05 -0.90 -11.25
CA ALA A 7 -8.76 -0.62 -11.90
C ALA A 7 -8.45 0.89 -11.99
N ALA A 8 -9.42 1.69 -12.42
CA ALA A 8 -9.27 3.14 -12.53
C ALA A 8 -8.97 3.80 -11.17
N ASP A 9 -9.64 3.37 -10.11
CA ASP A 9 -9.42 3.90 -8.76
C ASP A 9 -8.00 3.59 -8.28
N THR A 10 -7.51 2.37 -8.54
CA THR A 10 -6.15 1.98 -8.12
C THR A 10 -5.08 2.78 -8.84
N GLU A 11 -5.20 2.98 -10.14
CA GLU A 11 -4.25 3.74 -10.96
C GLU A 11 -4.26 5.23 -10.57
N LYS A 12 -5.45 5.85 -10.56
CA LYS A 12 -5.57 7.29 -10.27
C LYS A 12 -5.21 7.65 -8.84
N THR A 13 -5.57 6.81 -7.88
CA THR A 13 -5.15 7.01 -6.48
C THR A 13 -3.63 6.93 -6.37
N THR A 14 -3.00 5.97 -7.06
CA THR A 14 -1.54 5.80 -7.04
C THR A 14 -0.83 7.00 -7.66
N ASP A 15 -1.26 7.46 -8.84
CA ASP A 15 -0.67 8.61 -9.54
C ASP A 15 -0.77 9.91 -8.71
N MET A 16 -1.94 10.12 -8.12
CA MET A 16 -2.19 11.30 -7.28
C MET A 16 -1.28 11.28 -6.05
N ILE A 17 -1.15 10.15 -5.36
CA ILE A 17 -0.28 10.05 -4.18
C ILE A 17 1.21 10.13 -4.57
N ALA A 18 1.62 9.54 -5.69
CA ALA A 18 2.99 9.68 -6.21
C ALA A 18 3.33 11.16 -6.45
N SER A 19 2.41 11.92 -7.04
CA SER A 19 2.58 13.37 -7.26
C SER A 19 2.73 14.14 -5.95
N GLN A 20 1.91 13.82 -4.93
CA GLN A 20 2.01 14.45 -3.61
C GLN A 20 3.30 14.10 -2.88
N LEU A 21 3.78 12.86 -3.00
CA LEU A 21 5.05 12.42 -2.43
C LEU A 21 6.23 13.11 -3.09
N GLU A 22 6.18 13.33 -4.40
CA GLU A 22 7.22 14.07 -5.12
C GLU A 22 7.27 15.53 -4.67
N LEU A 23 6.12 16.20 -4.55
CA LEU A 23 6.05 17.54 -3.98
C LEU A 23 6.57 17.57 -2.53
N HIS A 24 6.25 16.56 -1.73
CA HIS A 24 6.75 16.44 -0.36
C HIS A 24 8.28 16.27 -0.33
N ARG A 25 8.84 15.48 -1.26
CA ARG A 25 10.29 15.30 -1.42
C ARG A 25 10.97 16.62 -1.78
N LEU A 26 10.43 17.35 -2.75
CA LEU A 26 10.97 18.65 -3.18
C LEU A 26 10.91 19.69 -2.07
N ASN A 27 9.82 19.74 -1.31
CA ASN A 27 9.64 20.71 -0.23
C ASN A 27 10.52 20.41 1.00
N THR A 28 10.76 19.13 1.31
CA THR A 28 11.52 18.73 2.50
C THR A 28 13.00 18.46 2.23
N GLY A 29 13.39 18.28 0.97
CA GLY A 29 14.73 17.84 0.56
C GLY A 29 15.06 16.41 1.03
N ARG A 30 14.08 15.62 1.47
CA ARG A 30 14.27 14.27 2.00
C ARG A 30 13.50 13.24 1.19
N VAL A 31 14.06 12.03 1.07
CA VAL A 31 13.34 10.90 0.50
C VAL A 31 12.10 10.59 1.36
N PRO A 32 10.89 10.54 0.78
CA PRO A 32 9.68 10.25 1.54
C PRO A 32 9.72 8.87 2.20
N ARG A 33 9.19 8.77 3.43
CA ARG A 33 9.02 7.49 4.14
C ARG A 33 7.84 6.72 3.58
N VAL A 34 7.87 5.40 3.69
CA VAL A 34 6.74 4.54 3.27
C VAL A 34 5.51 4.83 4.12
N ALA A 35 5.70 5.11 5.42
CA ALA A 35 4.63 5.53 6.33
C ALA A 35 3.94 6.84 5.91
N THR A 36 4.65 7.73 5.19
CA THR A 36 4.03 8.94 4.63
C THR A 36 3.05 8.58 3.52
N ALA A 37 3.44 7.67 2.62
CA ALA A 37 2.59 7.17 1.55
C ALA A 37 1.36 6.43 2.11
N ASP A 38 1.54 5.56 3.12
CA ASP A 38 0.45 4.88 3.82
C ASP A 38 -0.57 5.89 4.37
N LYS A 39 -0.07 6.92 5.08
CA LYS A 39 -0.92 7.94 5.69
C LYS A 39 -1.75 8.70 4.64
N LEU A 40 -1.14 9.10 3.53
CA LEU A 40 -1.85 9.83 2.48
C LEU A 40 -2.91 8.96 1.80
N LEU A 41 -2.58 7.70 1.49
CA LEU A 41 -3.50 6.73 0.89
C LEU A 41 -4.71 6.48 1.78
N LYS A 42 -4.49 6.09 3.04
CA LYS A 42 -5.59 5.72 3.93
C LYS A 42 -6.49 6.89 4.28
N GLN A 43 -5.92 8.10 4.42
CA GLN A 43 -6.72 9.32 4.61
C GLN A 43 -7.57 9.64 3.38
N HIS A 44 -7.02 9.48 2.17
CA HIS A 44 -7.77 9.69 0.94
C HIS A 44 -8.92 8.70 0.80
N LEU A 45 -8.67 7.41 1.02
CA LEU A 45 -9.68 6.36 0.94
C LEU A 45 -10.77 6.51 2.03
N PHE A 46 -10.36 6.79 3.27
CA PHE A 46 -11.30 7.03 4.37
C PHE A 46 -12.24 8.20 4.09
N ARG A 47 -11.74 9.30 3.50
CA ARG A 47 -12.59 10.45 3.12
C ARG A 47 -13.70 10.07 2.15
N HIS A 48 -13.47 9.08 1.29
CA HIS A 48 -14.44 8.59 0.32
C HIS A 48 -15.25 7.40 0.83
N GLN A 49 -15.09 6.99 2.09
CA GLN A 49 -15.92 5.99 2.77
C GLN A 49 -16.11 4.68 1.97
N GLY A 50 -15.08 4.25 1.25
CA GLY A 50 -15.12 3.02 0.43
C GLY A 50 -15.70 3.18 -0.98
N HIS A 51 -16.12 4.38 -1.40
CA HIS A 51 -16.57 4.63 -2.77
C HIS A 51 -15.43 4.56 -3.79
N ILE A 52 -14.18 4.81 -3.35
CA ILE A 52 -12.98 4.52 -4.12
C ILE A 52 -12.60 3.08 -3.83
N GLY A 53 -12.85 2.19 -4.78
CA GLY A 53 -12.69 0.74 -4.67
C GLY A 53 -11.25 0.27 -4.80
N ALA A 54 -10.29 0.95 -4.19
CA ALA A 54 -8.87 0.63 -4.27
C ALA A 54 -8.40 -0.14 -3.03
N ALA A 55 -8.05 -1.41 -3.22
CA ALA A 55 -7.34 -2.22 -2.24
C ALA A 55 -5.87 -2.29 -2.66
N LEU A 56 -4.94 -1.87 -1.80
CA LEU A 56 -3.55 -1.63 -2.21
C LEU A 56 -2.57 -2.42 -1.33
N VAL A 57 -1.55 -3.00 -1.96
CA VAL A 57 -0.34 -3.48 -1.30
C VAL A 57 0.77 -2.46 -1.53
N LEU A 58 1.16 -1.77 -0.46
CA LEU A 58 2.21 -0.75 -0.48
C LEU A 58 3.50 -1.33 0.12
N GLY A 59 4.46 -1.62 -0.74
CA GLY A 59 5.82 -1.99 -0.34
C GLY A 59 6.82 -0.86 -0.58
N GLY A 60 7.86 -0.78 0.23
CA GLY A 60 8.99 0.11 0.02
C GLY A 60 10.07 -0.07 1.07
N VAL A 61 11.21 0.60 0.88
CA VAL A 61 12.31 0.64 1.84
C VAL A 61 12.59 2.10 2.16
N ASP A 62 12.66 2.45 3.44
CA ASP A 62 13.09 3.76 3.89
C ASP A 62 14.19 3.66 4.96
N ILE A 63 14.53 4.77 5.61
CA ILE A 63 15.58 4.83 6.64
C ILE A 63 15.33 3.90 7.84
N ASN A 64 14.08 3.50 8.09
CA ASN A 64 13.73 2.55 9.15
C ASN A 64 13.78 1.09 8.67
N GLY A 65 14.06 0.85 7.38
CA GLY A 65 14.14 -0.47 6.78
C GLY A 65 12.99 -0.78 5.82
N PRO A 66 12.77 -2.07 5.49
CA PRO A 66 11.70 -2.50 4.60
C PRO A 66 10.33 -2.44 5.30
N HIS A 67 9.32 -2.04 4.53
CA HIS A 67 7.95 -1.93 4.98
C HIS A 67 6.99 -2.51 3.94
N LEU A 68 5.96 -3.19 4.43
CA LEU A 68 4.87 -3.73 3.61
C LEU A 68 3.54 -3.47 4.31
N TYR A 69 2.66 -2.75 3.65
CA TYR A 69 1.35 -2.38 4.13
C TYR A 69 0.24 -2.96 3.24
N ALA A 70 -0.82 -3.46 3.88
CA ALA A 70 -2.10 -3.72 3.25
C ALA A 70 -3.03 -2.55 3.56
N ILE A 71 -3.63 -1.95 2.54
CA ILE A 71 -4.53 -0.79 2.66
C ILE A 71 -5.87 -1.16 2.02
N PHE A 72 -6.94 -1.03 2.79
CA PHE A 72 -8.28 -1.42 2.35
C PHE A 72 -9.10 -0.21 1.86
N PRO A 73 -10.12 -0.42 0.99
CA PRO A 73 -10.91 0.68 0.41
C PRO A 73 -11.58 1.60 1.43
N HIS A 74 -11.88 1.10 2.63
CA HIS A 74 -12.47 1.89 3.72
C HIS A 74 -11.45 2.74 4.50
N GLY A 75 -10.16 2.69 4.12
CA GLY A 75 -9.09 3.50 4.71
C GLY A 75 -8.45 2.93 5.97
N SER A 76 -8.61 1.63 6.25
CA SER A 76 -7.75 0.94 7.22
C SER A 76 -6.43 0.51 6.57
N SER A 77 -5.40 0.37 7.40
CA SER A 77 -4.04 0.03 6.99
C SER A 77 -3.38 -0.87 8.02
N GLU A 78 -2.71 -1.93 7.59
CA GLU A 78 -1.99 -2.87 8.47
C GLU A 78 -0.59 -3.14 7.91
N ASN A 79 0.39 -3.31 8.80
CA ASN A 79 1.77 -3.64 8.43
C ASN A 79 2.02 -5.14 8.64
N TYR A 80 2.54 -5.80 7.61
CA TYR A 80 2.73 -7.25 7.61
C TYR A 80 4.11 -7.65 7.08
N MET A 81 4.54 -8.87 7.43
CA MET A 81 5.73 -9.48 6.83
C MET A 81 5.47 -10.05 5.42
N PHE A 82 4.21 -10.43 5.15
CA PHE A 82 3.69 -10.82 3.85
C PHE A 82 2.19 -10.51 3.80
N THR A 83 1.65 -10.22 2.63
CA THR A 83 0.21 -9.96 2.47
C THR A 83 -0.23 -10.29 1.06
N THR A 84 -1.54 -10.50 0.88
CA THR A 84 -2.16 -10.81 -0.41
C THR A 84 -3.48 -10.06 -0.53
N MET A 85 -3.81 -9.55 -1.72
CA MET A 85 -5.04 -8.80 -1.97
C MET A 85 -5.70 -9.27 -3.28
N GLY A 86 -6.97 -8.93 -3.46
CA GLY A 86 -7.75 -9.28 -4.65
C GLY A 86 -8.45 -10.64 -4.57
N SER A 87 -9.09 -11.05 -5.67
CA SER A 87 -9.91 -12.28 -5.73
C SER A 87 -9.11 -13.56 -5.54
N GLY A 88 -7.83 -13.55 -5.90
CA GLY A 88 -6.89 -14.67 -5.70
C GLY A 88 -6.20 -14.69 -4.34
N SER A 89 -6.55 -13.79 -3.42
CA SER A 89 -5.86 -13.61 -2.13
C SER A 89 -5.77 -14.90 -1.32
N LEU A 90 -6.87 -15.64 -1.14
CA LEU A 90 -6.87 -16.87 -0.35
C LEU A 90 -5.97 -17.97 -0.94
N ALA A 91 -5.94 -18.11 -2.27
CA ALA A 91 -5.07 -19.08 -2.94
C ALA A 91 -3.59 -18.70 -2.77
N ALA A 92 -3.26 -17.42 -2.92
CA ALA A 92 -1.91 -16.91 -2.66
C ALA A 92 -1.52 -17.06 -1.18
N MET A 93 -2.46 -16.76 -0.27
CA MET A 93 -2.25 -16.86 1.17
C MET A 93 -1.94 -18.29 1.60
N ALA A 94 -2.62 -19.30 1.05
CA ALA A 94 -2.32 -20.70 1.33
C ALA A 94 -0.87 -21.08 0.96
N VAL A 95 -0.34 -20.52 -0.12
CA VAL A 95 1.06 -20.72 -0.52
C VAL A 95 2.01 -19.95 0.40
N PHE A 96 1.65 -18.71 0.77
CA PHE A 96 2.48 -17.89 1.64
C PHE A 96 2.57 -18.49 3.04
N GLU A 97 1.45 -18.87 3.66
CA GLU A 97 1.42 -19.51 4.98
C GLU A 97 2.19 -20.85 5.00
N SER A 98 2.19 -21.62 3.90
CA SER A 98 2.90 -22.90 3.85
C SER A 98 4.42 -22.79 3.60
N ARG A 99 4.90 -21.68 3.03
CA ARG A 99 6.28 -21.56 2.55
C ARG A 99 7.05 -20.39 3.15
N TRP A 100 6.35 -19.39 3.68
CA TRP A 100 6.99 -18.22 4.26
C TRP A 100 7.77 -18.59 5.52
N ARG A 101 8.95 -17.99 5.66
CA ARG A 101 9.77 -18.11 6.86
C ARG A 101 10.61 -16.84 7.06
N PRO A 102 10.94 -16.46 8.30
CA PRO A 102 11.90 -15.40 8.55
C PRO A 102 13.25 -15.70 7.86
N GLY A 103 13.90 -14.67 7.31
CA GLY A 103 15.20 -14.82 6.64
C GLY A 103 15.15 -15.46 5.25
N LEU A 104 14.02 -15.38 4.55
CA LEU A 104 13.94 -15.69 3.12
C LEU A 104 14.91 -14.82 2.30
N THR A 105 15.59 -15.44 1.33
CA THR A 105 16.58 -14.83 0.43
C THR A 105 16.12 -14.93 -1.02
#